data_AF-A0A3E3K2U1-F1
#
_entry.id   AF-A0A3E3K2U1-F1
#
_cell.length_a   1.000
_cell.length_b   1.000
_cell.length_c   1.000
_cell.angle_alpha   90.00
_cell.angle_beta   90.00
_cell.angle_gamma   90.00
#
_symmetry.space_group_name_H-M   'P 1'
#
loop_
_entity.id
_entity.type
_entity.pdbx_description
1 polymer ?
#
loop_
_entity_poly.entity_id
_entity_poly.type
_entity_poly.pdbx_seq_one_letter_code
_entity_poly.pdbx_strand_id
1 'polypeptide(L)'
;MEESTYQIAEKISKLYQEENGVYLPLVEDVCSRKVSEDELSRLLDYLLYFAWDEKILGLYKKGCRRYLYVYPRCIKFEAYREV
;
A
#
# COMPACT_ATOMS: atom_id res chain seq x y z
N MET A 1 23.71 5.31 -24.80
CA MET A 1 23.64 5.61 -23.35
C MET A 1 22.21 5.65 -22.81
N GLU A 2 21.18 5.90 -23.63
CA GLU A 2 19.77 5.79 -23.19
C GLU A 2 19.27 4.36 -22.99
N GLU A 3 19.75 3.41 -23.80
CA GLU A 3 19.28 2.02 -23.80
C GLU A 3 19.52 1.30 -22.45
N SER A 4 20.58 1.64 -21.72
CA SER A 4 20.81 1.10 -20.37
C SER A 4 19.84 1.67 -19.34
N THR A 5 19.46 2.94 -19.45
CA THR A 5 18.51 3.59 -18.54
C THR A 5 17.11 3.02 -18.72
N TYR A 6 16.68 2.79 -19.96
CA TYR A 6 15.41 2.14 -20.25
C TYR A 6 15.34 0.71 -19.72
N GLN A 7 16.41 -0.08 -19.87
CA GLN A 7 16.46 -1.44 -19.33
C GLN A 7 16.41 -1.48 -17.79
N ILE A 8 17.03 -0.50 -17.12
CA ILE A 8 16.94 -0.36 -15.66
C ILE A 8 15.52 0.02 -15.24
N ALA A 9 14.89 0.99 -15.92
CA ALA A 9 13.51 1.39 -15.65
C ALA A 9 12.52 0.22 -15.85
N GLU A 10 12.72 -0.60 -16.88
CA GLU A 10 11.88 -1.77 -17.15
C GLU A 10 12.01 -2.84 -16.05
N LYS A 11 13.23 -3.12 -15.58
CA LYS A 11 13.46 -4.06 -14.47
C LYS A 11 12.84 -3.55 -13.17
N ILE A 12 12.99 -2.27 -12.87
CA ILE A 12 12.36 -1.63 -11.71
C ILE A 12 10.83 -1.76 -11.80
N SER A 13 10.25 -1.47 -12.97
CA SER A 13 8.80 -1.59 -13.18
C SER A 13 8.28 -3.03 -12.99
N LYS A 14 9.03 -4.03 -13.49
CA LYS A 14 8.70 -5.46 -13.31
C LYS A 14 8.71 -5.87 -11.83
N LEU A 15 9.75 -5.47 -11.08
CA LEU A 15 9.83 -5.72 -9.64
C LEU A 15 8.63 -5.11 -8.89
N TYR A 16 8.23 -3.89 -9.25
CA TYR A 16 7.04 -3.27 -8.66
C TYR A 16 5.73 -3.96 -9.07
N GLN A 17 5.61 -4.53 -10.27
CA GLN A 17 4.43 -5.33 -10.62
C GLN A 17 4.36 -6.63 -9.80
N GLU A 18 5.49 -7.28 -9.59
CA GLU A 18 5.58 -8.52 -8.80
C GLU A 18 5.22 -8.25 -7.32
N GLU A 19 5.75 -7.18 -6.73
CA GLU A 19 5.39 -6.76 -5.37
C GLU A 19 3.92 -6.35 -5.23
N ASN A 20 3.37 -5.61 -6.21
CA ASN A 20 1.95 -5.26 -6.23
C ASN A 20 1.04 -6.51 -6.22
N GLY A 21 1.47 -7.59 -6.86
CA GLY A 21 0.78 -8.89 -6.82
C GLY A 21 0.73 -9.52 -5.43
N VAL A 22 1.63 -9.14 -4.53
CA VAL A 22 1.67 -9.60 -3.14
C VAL A 22 0.80 -8.74 -2.22
N TYR A 23 0.77 -7.42 -2.42
CA TYR A 23 0.03 -6.53 -1.52
C TYR A 23 -1.47 -6.55 -1.70
N LEU A 24 -1.93 -6.69 -2.94
CA LEU A 24 -3.36 -6.78 -3.23
C LEU A 24 -4.05 -7.90 -2.43
N PRO A 25 -3.61 -9.17 -2.48
CA PRO A 25 -4.26 -10.25 -1.73
C PRO A 25 -4.15 -10.05 -0.21
N LEU A 26 -3.07 -9.45 0.30
CA LEU A 26 -2.94 -9.14 1.73
C LEU A 26 -4.00 -8.13 2.21
N VAL A 27 -4.21 -7.06 1.44
CA VAL A 27 -5.23 -6.07 1.76
C VAL A 27 -6.64 -6.64 1.63
N GLU A 28 -6.86 -7.54 0.66
CA GLU A 28 -8.14 -8.22 0.50
C GLU A 28 -8.45 -9.18 1.63
N ASP A 29 -7.48 -9.99 2.06
CA ASP A 29 -7.60 -10.85 3.24
C ASP A 29 -7.98 -10.02 4.46
N VAL A 30 -7.19 -9.00 4.78
CA VAL A 30 -7.43 -8.12 5.95
C VAL A 30 -8.77 -7.39 5.86
N CYS A 31 -9.28 -7.08 4.65
CA CYS A 31 -10.61 -6.47 4.51
C CYS A 31 -11.77 -7.48 4.66
N SER A 32 -11.54 -8.76 4.35
CA SER A 32 -12.55 -9.82 4.33
C SER A 32 -12.85 -10.43 5.71
N ARG A 33 -11.91 -10.36 6.65
CA ARG A 33 -12.04 -10.91 8.00
C ARG A 33 -11.93 -9.84 9.07
N LYS A 34 -12.23 -10.23 10.32
CA LYS A 34 -11.91 -9.39 11.48
C LYS A 34 -10.43 -9.56 11.82
N VAL A 35 -9.71 -8.46 11.93
CA VAL A 35 -8.29 -8.41 12.28
C VAL A 35 -8.09 -7.65 13.59
N SER A 36 -6.92 -7.79 14.22
CA SER A 36 -6.56 -6.98 15.38
C SER A 36 -6.10 -5.58 14.97
N GLU A 37 -6.17 -4.62 15.89
CA GLU A 37 -5.68 -3.26 15.69
C GLU A 37 -4.19 -3.25 15.31
N ASP A 38 -3.36 -4.05 15.98
CA ASP A 38 -1.92 -4.15 15.70
C ASP A 38 -1.61 -4.77 14.33
N GLU A 39 -2.40 -5.76 13.89
CA GLU A 39 -2.26 -6.35 12.57
C GLU A 39 -2.58 -5.32 11.49
N LEU A 40 -3.69 -4.60 11.64
CA LEU A 40 -4.07 -3.53 10.72
C LEU A 40 -3.05 -2.39 10.70
N SER A 41 -2.59 -1.94 11.88
CA SER A 41 -1.65 -0.82 11.98
C SER A 41 -0.34 -1.14 11.25
N ARG A 42 0.18 -2.37 11.41
CA ARG A 42 1.40 -2.79 10.72
C ARG A 42 1.22 -2.84 9.20
N LEU A 43 0.08 -3.34 8.73
CA LEU A 43 -0.23 -3.35 7.29
C LEU A 43 -0.32 -1.92 6.74
N LEU A 44 -1.07 -1.04 7.40
CA LEU A 44 -1.25 0.33 6.96
C LEU A 44 0.07 1.10 6.97
N ASP A 45 0.91 0.93 8.00
CA ASP A 45 2.24 1.55 8.06
C ASP A 45 3.16 1.08 6.95
N TYR A 46 3.11 -0.21 6.62
CA TYR A 46 3.88 -0.77 5.52
C TYR A 46 3.42 -0.22 4.17
N LEU A 47 2.11 -0.20 3.90
CA LEU A 47 1.57 0.37 2.66
C LEU A 47 1.88 1.87 2.55
N LEU A 48 1.85 2.59 3.67
CA LEU A 48 2.12 4.02 3.70
C LEU A 48 3.57 4.35 3.31
N TYR A 49 4.52 3.48 3.66
CA TYR A 49 5.91 3.63 3.24
C TYR A 49 6.09 3.64 1.71
N PHE A 50 5.22 2.94 0.99
CA PHE A 50 5.21 2.87 -0.47
C PHE A 50 4.10 3.70 -1.12
N ALA A 51 3.47 4.62 -0.38
CA ALA A 51 2.34 5.43 -0.86
C ALA A 51 2.69 6.41 -1.98
N TRP A 52 3.97 6.53 -2.35
CA TRP A 52 4.41 7.22 -3.57
C TRP A 52 3.98 6.48 -4.84
N ASP A 53 3.70 5.17 -4.78
CA ASP A 53 3.07 4.41 -5.86
C ASP A 53 1.53 4.52 -5.77
N GLU A 54 0.89 4.94 -6.86
CA GLU A 54 -0.56 5.16 -6.89
C GLU A 54 -1.37 3.88 -6.62
N LYS A 55 -0.88 2.71 -7.03
CA LYS A 55 -1.57 1.43 -6.78
C LYS A 55 -1.51 1.11 -5.29
N ILE A 56 -0.35 1.26 -4.66
CA ILE A 56 -0.20 1.06 -3.22
C ILE A 56 -1.03 2.07 -2.43
N LEU A 57 -1.04 3.33 -2.84
CA LEU A 57 -1.90 4.35 -2.22
C LEU A 57 -3.39 3.97 -2.34
N GLY A 58 -3.80 3.39 -3.47
CA GLY A 58 -5.14 2.83 -3.66
C GLY A 58 -5.47 1.72 -2.65
N LEU A 59 -4.52 0.82 -2.40
CA LEU A 59 -4.63 -0.26 -1.41
C LEU A 59 -4.70 0.27 0.02
N TYR A 60 -3.83 1.23 0.39
CA TYR A 60 -3.87 1.91 1.68
C TYR A 60 -5.24 2.54 1.93
N LYS A 61 -5.76 3.31 0.96
CA LYS A 61 -7.09 3.94 1.03
C LYS A 61 -8.21 2.89 1.18
N LYS A 62 -8.10 1.72 0.55
CA LYS A 62 -9.08 0.61 0.69
C LYS A 62 -9.11 0.10 2.14
N GLY A 63 -7.93 -0.15 2.73
CA GLY A 63 -7.80 -0.55 4.14
C GLY A 63 -8.35 0.52 5.10
N CYS A 64 -7.96 1.79 4.91
CA CYS A 64 -8.45 2.90 5.74
C CYS A 64 -9.98 3.00 5.71
N ARG A 65 -10.62 2.94 4.53
CA ARG A 65 -12.08 3.04 4.42
C ARG A 65 -12.81 1.94 5.18
N ARG A 66 -12.27 0.71 5.17
CA ARG A 66 -12.86 -0.44 5.86
C ARG A 66 -12.86 -0.26 7.38
N TYR A 67 -11.78 0.32 7.91
CA TYR A 67 -11.52 0.38 9.35
C TYR A 67 -11.64 1.77 9.97
N LEU A 68 -12.06 2.78 9.19
CA LEU A 68 -12.18 4.18 9.60
C LEU A 68 -12.93 4.36 10.92
N TYR A 69 -14.02 3.62 11.11
CA TYR A 69 -14.87 3.72 12.30
C TYR A 69 -14.57 2.67 13.37
N VAL A 70 -13.69 1.71 13.09
CA VAL A 70 -13.33 0.62 14.01
C VAL A 70 -12.03 0.94 14.73
N TYR A 71 -11.00 1.35 13.97
CA TYR A 71 -9.66 1.66 14.46
C TYR A 71 -9.17 2.99 13.87
N PRO A 72 -9.81 4.13 14.19
CA PRO A 72 -9.47 5.43 13.62
C PRO A 72 -8.02 5.85 13.91
N ARG A 73 -7.43 5.35 15.00
CA ARG A 73 -6.05 5.65 15.41
C ARG A 73 -4.99 5.05 14.49
N CYS A 74 -5.32 3.97 13.76
CA CYS A 74 -4.41 3.35 12.80
C CYS A 74 -4.28 4.18 11.50
N ILE A 75 -5.17 5.15 11.26
CA ILE A 75 -5.19 5.90 10.02
C ILE A 75 -4.36 7.17 10.18
N LYS A 76 -3.22 7.21 9.48
CA LYS A 76 -2.34 8.37 9.43
C LYS A 76 -2.83 9.31 8.33
N PHE A 77 -3.63 10.31 8.70
CA PHE A 77 -4.17 11.32 7.78
C PHE A 77 -3.10 12.28 7.22
N GLU A 78 -1.96 12.36 7.89
CA GLU A 78 -0.86 13.25 7.50
C GLU A 78 -0.28 12.90 6.13
N ALA A 79 -0.38 11.62 5.73
CA ALA A 79 0.03 11.14 4.42
C ALA A 79 -0.84 11.61 3.24
N TYR A 80 -1.97 12.27 3.50
CA TYR A 80 -2.79 12.89 2.44
C TYR A 80 -2.32 14.30 2.07
N ARG A 81 -1.35 14.89 2.78
CA ARG A 81 -0.93 16.30 2.60
C ARG A 81 0.28 16.51 1.67
N GLU A 82 0.96 15.45 1.24
CA GLU A 82 2.16 15.56 0.39
C GLU A 82 1.90 15.16 -1.07
N VAL A 83 0.74 15.55 -1.61
CA VAL A 83 0.45 15.47 -3.06
C VAL A 83 0.13 16.85 -3.61
#